data_AF-A0A7G3ADB0-F1
#
_entry.id   AF-A0A7G3ADB0-F1
#
_cell.length_a   1.000
_cell.length_b   1.000
_cell.length_c   1.000
_cell.angle_alpha   90.00
_cell.angle_beta   90.00
_cell.angle_gamma   90.00
#
_symmetry.space_group_name_H-M   'P 1'
#
loop_
_entity.id
_entity.type
_entity.pdbx_description
1 polymer ?
#
loop_
_entity_poly.entity_id
_entity_poly.type
_entity_poly.pdbx_seq_one_letter_code
_entity_poly.pdbx_strand_id
1 'polypeptide(L)'
;MLSIRLFVFIFGFLTLCQSYKIYLNVIGNDPLFVSNDKMTWIEAKLFCQKHNTVIASVGSDTENNQLVTHFRNIPLSGWGGAVWVGGYRDSNRSW
;
A
#
# COMPACT_ATOMS: atom_id res chain seq x y z
N MET A 1 -0.14 31.12 31.26
CA MET A 1 0.63 30.79 30.05
C MET A 1 0.68 29.26 29.91
N LEU A 2 -0.48 28.65 29.64
CA LEU A 2 -0.55 27.22 29.35
C LEU A 2 0.06 26.98 27.96
N SER A 3 0.89 25.95 27.89
CA SER A 3 1.89 25.70 26.88
C SER A 3 1.31 25.55 25.46
N ILE A 4 1.64 26.50 24.58
CA ILE A 4 1.51 26.38 23.12
C ILE A 4 2.23 25.12 22.58
N ARG A 5 3.15 24.51 23.36
CA ARG A 5 3.83 23.28 22.96
C ARG A 5 2.92 22.04 22.97
N LEU A 6 1.85 21.99 23.79
CA LEU A 6 0.98 20.80 23.85
C LEU A 6 0.09 20.66 22.60
N PHE A 7 -0.35 21.79 22.03
CA PHE A 7 -1.23 21.80 20.85
C PHE A 7 -0.50 21.33 19.57
N VAL A 8 0.79 21.64 19.44
CA VAL A 8 1.59 21.23 18.27
C VAL A 8 1.81 19.71 18.25
N PHE A 9 1.94 19.05 19.40
CA PHE A 9 2.05 17.59 19.45
C PHE A 9 0.73 16.88 19.17
N ILE A 10 -0.42 17.41 19.61
CA ILE A 10 -1.73 16.80 19.36
C ILE A 10 -2.11 16.91 17.87
N PHE A 11 -1.83 18.05 17.22
CA PHE A 11 -2.06 18.21 15.78
C PHE A 11 -0.98 17.55 14.90
N GLY A 12 0.26 17.41 15.38
CA GLY A 12 1.32 16.68 14.67
C GLY A 12 1.12 15.16 14.63
N PHE A 13 0.51 14.58 15.66
CA PHE A 13 0.16 13.15 15.66
C PHE A 13 -1.08 12.82 14.82
N LEU A 14 -2.03 13.75 14.69
CA LEU A 14 -3.26 13.55 13.90
C LEU A 14 -3.10 13.88 12.41
N THR A 15 -2.05 14.59 12.00
CA THR A 15 -1.79 14.91 10.59
C THR A 15 -0.86 13.92 9.86
N LEU A 16 -0.22 12.97 10.57
CA LEU A 16 0.65 11.95 9.96
C LEU A 16 -0.02 10.57 9.76
N CYS A 17 -1.15 10.27 10.41
CA CYS A 17 -1.73 8.92 10.40
C CYS A 17 -2.55 8.57 9.12
N GLN A 18 -2.84 9.56 8.28
CA GLN A 18 -3.57 9.34 7.02
C GLN A 18 -2.89 10.06 5.85
N SER A 19 -1.57 9.90 5.69
CA SER A 19 -0.94 10.28 4.44
C SER A 19 -1.40 9.33 3.32
N TYR A 20 -2.54 9.68 2.74
CA TYR A 20 -3.12 9.18 1.50
C TYR A 20 -3.27 7.65 1.40
N LYS A 21 -4.46 7.18 1.82
CA LYS A 21 -4.94 5.82 1.53
C LYS A 21 -5.56 5.79 0.14
N ILE A 22 -5.02 4.99 -0.78
CA ILE A 22 -5.61 4.81 -2.13
C ILE A 22 -6.38 3.50 -2.14
N TYR A 23 -7.65 3.57 -2.51
CA TYR A 23 -8.51 2.40 -2.70
C TYR A 23 -8.69 2.13 -4.19
N LEU A 24 -8.33 0.93 -4.64
CA LEU A 24 -8.38 0.53 -6.04
C LEU A 24 -9.23 -0.73 -6.22
N ASN A 25 -10.20 -0.71 -7.14
CA ASN A 25 -10.95 -1.91 -7.52
C ASN A 25 -10.33 -2.47 -8.80
N VAL A 26 -9.26 -3.26 -8.68
CA VAL A 26 -8.44 -3.68 -9.84
C VAL A 26 -8.39 -5.19 -10.01
N ILE A 27 -8.21 -5.95 -8.93
CA ILE A 27 -8.23 -7.42 -8.96
C ILE A 27 -9.63 -7.87 -8.54
N GLY A 28 -10.43 -8.30 -9.51
CA GLY A 28 -11.83 -8.65 -9.26
C GLY A 28 -12.65 -7.46 -8.73
N ASN A 29 -13.64 -7.77 -7.89
CA ASN A 29 -14.49 -6.75 -7.23
C ASN A 29 -13.98 -6.37 -5.82
N ASP A 30 -12.77 -6.79 -5.46
CA ASP A 30 -12.22 -6.58 -4.12
C ASP A 30 -11.47 -5.25 -4.03
N PRO A 31 -11.76 -4.41 -3.00
CA PRO A 31 -11.08 -3.14 -2.81
C PRO A 31 -9.64 -3.38 -2.31
N LEU A 32 -8.67 -2.91 -3.09
CA LEU A 32 -7.25 -2.92 -2.73
C LEU A 32 -6.88 -1.65 -2.00
N PHE A 33 -6.14 -1.80 -0.90
CA PHE A 33 -5.54 -0.69 -0.18
C PHE A 33 -4.06 -0.56 -0.55
N VAL A 34 -3.64 0.66 -0.89
CA VAL A 34 -2.24 0.96 -1.21
C VAL A 34 -1.69 1.98 -0.20
N SER A 35 -0.60 1.61 0.48
CA SER A 35 0.16 2.50 1.34
C SER A 35 1.24 3.23 0.54
N ASN A 36 1.45 4.52 0.83
CA ASN A 36 2.58 5.29 0.30
C ASN A 36 3.81 5.24 1.23
N ASP A 37 3.73 4.50 2.33
CA ASP A 37 4.83 4.37 3.28
C ASP A 37 5.98 3.53 2.71
N LYS A 38 7.20 3.97 3.00
CA LYS A 38 8.41 3.23 2.66
C LYS A 38 8.52 2.01 3.59
N MET A 39 8.25 0.82 3.05
CA MET A 39 8.31 -0.45 3.78
C MET A 39 9.10 -1.52 3.00
N THR A 40 9.81 -2.39 3.72
CA THR A 40 10.25 -3.70 3.21
C THR A 40 9.04 -4.61 2.99
N TRP A 41 9.20 -5.69 2.23
CA TRP A 41 8.11 -6.66 2.02
C TRP A 41 7.57 -7.23 3.34
N ILE A 42 8.45 -7.52 4.30
CA ILE A 42 8.06 -8.05 5.62
C ILE A 42 7.26 -7.01 6.40
N GLU A 43 7.70 -5.75 6.41
CA GLU A 43 6.98 -4.65 7.08
C GLU A 43 5.62 -4.42 6.45
N ALA A 44 5.50 -4.45 5.12
CA ALA A 44 4.23 -4.34 4.41
C ALA A 44 3.25 -5.47 4.79
N LYS A 45 3.75 -6.72 4.85
CA LYS A 45 2.96 -7.86 5.30
C LYS A 45 2.45 -7.68 6.73
N LEU A 46 3.34 -7.31 7.66
CA LEU A 46 2.99 -7.06 9.05
C LEU A 46 2.02 -5.88 9.21
N PHE A 47 2.18 -4.84 8.39
CA PHE A 47 1.27 -3.70 8.35
C PHE A 47 -0.15 -4.14 7.99
N CYS A 48 -0.33 -4.87 6.89
CA CYS A 48 -1.64 -5.40 6.49
C CYS A 48 -2.26 -6.25 7.62
N GLN A 49 -1.48 -7.17 8.19
CA GLN A 49 -1.95 -8.04 9.28
C GLN A 49 -2.38 -7.25 10.51
N LYS A 50 -1.63 -6.22 10.91
CA LYS A 50 -1.99 -5.31 12.02
C LYS A 50 -3.30 -4.55 11.76
N HIS A 51 -3.64 -4.34 10.49
CA HIS A 51 -4.87 -3.70 10.05
C HIS A 51 -5.99 -4.69 9.71
N ASN A 52 -5.87 -5.96 10.11
CA ASN A 52 -6.83 -7.04 9.81
C ASN A 52 -7.06 -7.25 8.30
N THR A 53 -6.05 -6.98 7.49
CA THR A 53 -6.04 -7.27 6.04
C THR A 53 -4.84 -8.13 5.68
N VAL A 54 -4.72 -8.50 4.41
CA VAL A 54 -3.61 -9.27 3.87
C VAL A 54 -2.99 -8.55 2.67
N ILE A 55 -1.75 -8.89 2.34
CA ILE A 55 -1.15 -8.44 1.09
C ILE A 55 -1.93 -9.06 -0.07
N ALA A 56 -2.25 -8.27 -1.10
CA ALA A 56 -3.03 -8.74 -2.24
C ALA A 56 -2.28 -9.83 -3.01
N SER A 57 -2.92 -10.97 -3.25
CA SER A 57 -2.33 -12.04 -4.07
C SER A 57 -2.63 -11.79 -5.53
N VAL A 58 -1.62 -11.89 -6.38
CA VAL A 58 -1.74 -11.90 -7.84
C VAL A 58 -1.60 -13.34 -8.30
N GLY A 59 -2.63 -13.88 -8.94
CA GLY A 59 -2.72 -15.29 -9.33
C GLY A 59 -2.66 -15.53 -10.83
N SER A 60 -2.60 -14.49 -11.66
CA SER A 60 -2.53 -14.61 -13.10
C SER A 60 -1.80 -13.43 -13.76
N ASP A 61 -1.23 -13.67 -14.94
CA ASP A 61 -0.65 -12.62 -15.78
C ASP A 61 -1.65 -11.51 -16.12
N THR A 62 -2.95 -11.85 -16.22
CA THR A 62 -4.00 -10.86 -16.49
C THR A 62 -4.14 -9.89 -15.32
N GLU A 63 -4.25 -10.38 -14.09
CA GLU A 63 -4.32 -9.55 -12.89
C GLU A 63 -3.05 -8.71 -12.72
N ASN A 64 -1.88 -9.29 -12.98
CA ASN A 64 -0.61 -8.58 -12.94
C ASN A 64 -0.59 -7.41 -13.93
N ASN A 65 -1.01 -7.65 -15.19
CA ASN A 65 -1.05 -6.61 -16.22
C ASN A 65 -2.07 -5.50 -15.92
N GLN A 66 -3.21 -5.84 -15.30
CA GLN A 66 -4.20 -4.88 -14.83
C GLN A 66 -3.61 -3.97 -13.75
N LEU A 67 -2.94 -4.54 -12.75
CA LEU A 67 -2.25 -3.77 -11.71
C LEU A 67 -1.19 -2.85 -12.28
N VAL A 68 -0.29 -3.36 -13.13
CA VAL A 68 0.76 -2.54 -13.76
C VAL A 68 0.17 -1.36 -14.53
N THR A 69 -0.90 -1.59 -15.29
CA THR A 69 -1.57 -0.52 -16.05
C THR A 69 -2.20 0.52 -15.12
N HIS A 70 -2.81 0.08 -14.02
CA HIS A 70 -3.45 0.98 -13.07
C HIS A 70 -2.44 1.82 -12.28
N PHE A 71 -1.33 1.19 -11.83
CA PHE A 71 -0.30 1.86 -11.04
C PHE A 71 0.57 2.82 -11.84
N ARG A 72 0.66 2.68 -13.17
CA ARG A 72 1.42 3.60 -14.04
C ARG A 72 1.09 5.08 -13.84
N ASN A 73 -0.15 5.40 -13.47
CA ASN A 73 -0.64 6.77 -13.34
C ASN A 73 -0.78 7.24 -11.88
N ILE A 74 -0.43 6.39 -10.91
CA ILE A 74 -0.54 6.73 -9.50
C ILE A 74 0.81 7.32 -9.04
N PRO A 75 0.83 8.58 -8.55
CA PRO A 75 2.05 9.21 -8.06
C PRO A 75 2.43 8.64 -6.68
N LEU A 76 2.96 7.42 -6.65
CA LEU A 76 3.52 6.80 -5.44
C LEU A 76 4.91 7.41 -5.19
N SER A 77 4.94 8.47 -4.38
CA SER A 77 6.09 9.38 -4.24
C SER A 77 7.23 8.88 -3.33
N GLY A 78 7.22 7.61 -2.88
CA GLY A 78 8.19 7.10 -1.89
C GLY A 78 9.38 6.25 -2.40
N TRP A 79 9.25 5.55 -3.54
CA TRP A 79 10.25 4.57 -4.03
C TRP A 79 10.32 4.38 -5.55
N GLY A 80 9.84 5.34 -6.35
CA GLY A 80 9.86 5.21 -7.81
C GLY A 80 8.74 4.33 -8.37
N GLY A 81 7.55 4.37 -7.75
CA GLY A 81 6.35 3.73 -8.30
C GLY A 81 6.20 2.22 -8.04
N ALA A 82 7.08 1.61 -7.23
CA ALA A 82 6.98 0.20 -6.89
C ALA A 82 6.04 -0.06 -5.69
N VAL A 83 5.25 -1.13 -5.78
CA VAL A 83 4.29 -1.59 -4.76
C VAL A 83 4.54 -3.06 -4.45
N TRP A 84 4.51 -3.43 -3.17
CA TRP A 84 4.58 -4.83 -2.79
C TRP A 84 3.24 -5.52 -3.00
N VAL A 85 3.26 -6.62 -3.74
CA VAL A 85 2.14 -7.55 -3.89
C VAL A 85 2.57 -8.94 -3.44
N GLY A 86 1.60 -9.77 -3.08
CA GLY A 86 1.79 -11.20 -2.89
C GLY A 86 1.71 -11.90 -4.24
N GLY A 87 2.64 -12.81 -4.49
CA GLY A 87 2.63 -13.68 -5.66
C GLY A 87 3.41 -14.94 -5.35
N TYR A 88 3.15 -16.01 -6.09
CA TYR A 88 4.00 -17.20 -6.10
C TYR A 88 4.55 -17.37 -7.52
N ARG A 89 5.85 -17.62 -7.62
CA ARG A 89 6.45 -17.90 -8.92
C ARG A 89 6.06 -19.32 -9.34
N ASP A 90 5.36 -19.44 -10.46
CA ASP A 90 5.05 -20.75 -11.01
C ASP A 90 6.32 -21.42 -11.60
N SER A 91 6.20 -22.70 -11.98
CA SER A 91 7.30 -23.46 -12.58
C SER A 91 7.78 -22.91 -13.92
N ASN A 92 6.96 -22.10 -14.59
CA ASN A 92 7.23 -21.50 -15.89
C ASN A 92 7.89 -20.12 -15.77
N ARG A 93 8.19 -19.67 -14.54
CA ARG A 93 8.78 -18.37 -14.22
C ARG A 93 7.84 -17.19 -14.52
N SER A 94 6.56 -17.44 -14.73
CA SER A 94 5.51 -16.41 -14.65
C SER A 94 5.31 -16.01 -13.19
N TRP A 95 5.01 -14.74 -12.98
CA TRP A 95 4.70 -14.17 -11.66
C TRP A 95 3.21 -14.19 -11.40
#